data_AF-A0A4Z0PLD7-F1
#
_entry.id   AF-A0A4Z0PLD7-F1
#
_cell.length_a   1.000
_cell.length_b   1.000
_cell.length_c   1.000
_cell.angle_alpha   90.00
_cell.angle_beta   90.00
_cell.angle_gamma   90.00
#
_symmetry.space_group_name_H-M   'P 1'
#
loop_
_entity.id
_entity.type
_entity.pdbx_description
1 polymer ?
#
loop_
_entity_poly.entity_id
_entity_poly.type
_entity_poly.pdbx_seq_one_letter_code
_entity_poly.pdbx_strand_id
1 'polypeptide(L)'
;MRFTSSFHALVLFLVVALLASCQKDAIDTTGSVAISFTPVINADVPDSYYCSVHVAETYPNTPPLARKYVADFATQIDGTVRVTFDHLNPGDYIFTYYKNRQLVPHSVQVASQKTTTFTF
;
A
#
# COMPACT_ATOMS: atom_id res chain seq x y z
N MET A 1 -42.98 45.43 -24.31
CA MET A 1 -41.81 45.06 -23.47
C MET A 1 -41.87 43.56 -23.21
N ARG A 2 -40.93 42.78 -23.76
CA ARG A 2 -40.83 41.32 -23.55
C ARG A 2 -39.60 41.05 -22.67
N PHE A 3 -39.82 40.79 -21.39
CA PHE A 3 -38.78 40.36 -20.44
C PHE A 3 -39.05 38.91 -20.04
N THR A 4 -38.65 37.95 -20.86
CA THR A 4 -38.79 36.51 -20.53
C THR A 4 -37.65 35.65 -21.11
N SER A 5 -36.43 36.19 -21.24
CA SER A 5 -35.29 35.44 -21.80
C SER A 5 -34.23 35.06 -20.74
N SER A 6 -34.10 35.87 -19.68
CA SER A 6 -32.95 35.78 -18.76
C SER A 6 -33.08 34.70 -17.68
N PHE A 7 -34.28 34.21 -17.38
CA PHE A 7 -34.50 33.21 -16.32
C PHE A 7 -34.08 31.79 -16.74
N HIS A 8 -34.19 31.45 -18.03
CA HIS A 8 -33.82 30.12 -18.53
C HIS A 8 -32.30 29.93 -18.61
N ALA A 9 -31.55 30.98 -18.95
CA ALA A 9 -30.09 30.92 -19.03
C ALA A 9 -29.42 30.71 -17.65
N LEU A 10 -30.03 31.27 -16.59
CA LEU A 10 -29.51 31.15 -15.22
C LEU A 10 -29.67 29.74 -14.65
N VAL A 11 -30.82 29.09 -14.93
CA VAL A 11 -31.09 27.72 -14.49
C VAL A 11 -30.17 26.73 -15.20
N LEU A 12 -29.91 26.93 -16.50
CA LEU A 12 -29.02 26.05 -17.26
C LEU A 12 -27.57 26.12 -16.75
N PHE A 13 -27.10 27.32 -16.38
CA PHE A 13 -25.75 27.51 -15.81
C PHE A 13 -25.58 26.82 -14.46
N LEU A 14 -26.62 26.83 -13.62
CA LEU A 14 -26.59 26.19 -12.30
C LEU A 14 -26.46 24.66 -12.42
N VAL A 15 -27.14 24.06 -13.41
CA VAL A 15 -27.09 22.60 -13.67
C VAL A 15 -25.71 22.18 -14.20
N VAL A 16 -25.08 22.98 -15.06
CA VAL A 16 -23.73 22.67 -15.58
C VAL A 16 -22.66 22.80 -14.49
N ALA A 17 -22.79 23.77 -13.57
CA ALA A 17 -21.87 23.92 -12.44
C ALA A 17 -21.96 22.74 -11.46
N LEU A 18 -23.17 22.19 -11.23
CA LEU A 18 -23.39 21.00 -10.39
C LEU A 18 -22.85 19.70 -11.02
N LEU A 19 -22.84 19.59 -12.36
CA LEU A 19 -22.25 18.43 -13.05
C LEU A 19 -20.71 18.46 -13.04
N ALA A 20 -20.11 19.65 -13.00
CA ALA A 20 -18.65 19.82 -12.91
C ALA A 20 -18.10 19.57 -11.49
N SER A 21 -18.96 19.57 -10.46
CA SER A 21 -18.56 19.26 -9.07
C SER A 21 -18.70 17.78 -8.71
N CYS A 22 -18.95 16.89 -9.67
CA CYS A 22 -18.65 15.46 -9.51
C CYS A 22 -17.13 15.28 -9.46
N GLN A 23 -16.50 15.71 -8.37
CA GLN A 23 -15.28 15.08 -7.90
C GLN A 23 -15.65 13.61 -7.74
N LYS A 24 -15.12 12.78 -8.65
CA LYS A 24 -15.07 11.34 -8.44
C LYS A 24 -14.28 11.18 -7.15
N ASP A 25 -14.99 11.02 -6.03
CA ASP A 25 -14.42 10.48 -4.81
C ASP A 25 -13.70 9.21 -5.26
N ALA A 26 -12.38 9.30 -5.35
CA ALA A 26 -11.55 8.15 -5.58
C ALA A 26 -11.75 7.33 -4.31
N ILE A 27 -12.73 6.43 -4.34
CA ILE A 27 -12.91 5.42 -3.31
C ILE A 27 -11.55 4.76 -3.21
N ASP A 28 -10.84 5.06 -2.13
CA ASP A 28 -9.54 4.46 -1.88
C ASP A 28 -9.81 2.97 -1.66
N THR A 29 -9.62 2.18 -2.71
CA THR A 29 -9.78 0.73 -2.67
C THR A 29 -8.49 0.04 -2.23
N THR A 30 -7.46 0.81 -1.86
CA THR A 30 -6.22 0.23 -1.37
C THR A 30 -6.37 -0.31 0.04
N GLY A 31 -5.49 -1.24 0.40
CA GLY A 31 -5.39 -1.84 1.71
C GLY A 31 -3.98 -1.72 2.25
N SER A 32 -3.73 -2.42 3.35
CA SER A 32 -2.41 -2.46 3.98
C SER A 32 -2.10 -3.86 4.48
N VAL A 33 -0.82 -4.15 4.66
CA VAL A 33 -0.38 -5.38 5.34
C VAL A 33 0.56 -5.02 6.47
N ALA A 34 0.24 -5.47 7.68
CA ALA A 34 1.10 -5.41 8.86
C ALA A 34 1.79 -6.76 9.06
N ILE A 35 3.10 -6.76 9.21
CA ILE A 35 3.92 -7.97 9.26
C ILE A 35 4.82 -7.89 10.48
N SER A 36 4.85 -8.98 11.24
CA SER A 36 5.71 -9.18 12.40
C SER A 36 6.69 -10.32 12.12
N PHE A 37 8.01 -10.11 12.24
CA PHE A 37 9.02 -11.12 11.88
C PHE A 37 10.33 -10.92 12.65
N THR A 38 11.18 -11.95 12.72
CA THR A 38 12.51 -11.87 13.35
C THR A 38 13.63 -11.92 12.28
N PRO A 39 14.17 -10.77 11.84
CA PRO A 39 15.23 -10.73 10.86
C PRO A 39 16.60 -11.09 11.44
N VAL A 40 17.53 -11.47 10.57
CA VAL A 40 18.97 -11.47 10.87
C VAL A 40 19.62 -10.31 10.13
N ILE A 41 20.06 -9.29 10.87
CA ILE A 41 20.82 -8.17 10.32
C ILE A 41 22.30 -8.56 10.28
N ASN A 42 22.91 -8.54 9.10
CA ASN A 42 24.32 -8.84 8.89
C ASN A 42 24.99 -7.71 8.11
N ALA A 43 25.99 -7.06 8.70
CA ALA A 43 26.66 -5.93 8.10
C ALA A 43 27.39 -6.22 6.78
N ASP A 44 27.82 -7.48 6.58
CA ASP A 44 28.48 -7.90 5.35
C ASP A 44 27.50 -8.11 4.19
N VAL A 45 26.18 -8.16 4.46
CA VAL A 45 25.14 -8.40 3.45
C VAL A 45 24.18 -7.19 3.46
N PRO A 46 24.41 -6.19 2.59
CA PRO A 46 23.60 -4.96 2.55
C PRO A 46 22.09 -5.22 2.41
N ASP A 47 21.70 -6.29 1.71
CA ASP A 47 20.28 -6.62 1.54
C ASP A 47 19.61 -7.15 2.81
N SER A 48 20.38 -7.66 3.78
CA SER A 48 19.84 -8.16 5.06
C SER A 48 19.21 -7.09 5.94
N TYR A 49 19.52 -5.83 5.65
CA TYR A 49 18.96 -4.69 6.34
C TYR A 49 17.57 -4.28 5.86
N TYR A 50 17.02 -4.97 4.85
CA TYR A 50 15.76 -4.57 4.24
C TYR A 50 14.76 -5.71 4.23
N CYS A 51 13.49 -5.33 4.30
CA CYS A 51 12.37 -6.19 3.96
C CYS A 51 11.59 -5.59 2.78
N SER A 52 10.98 -6.45 1.97
CA SER A 52 10.33 -6.01 0.73
C SER A 52 8.99 -6.69 0.50
N VAL A 53 8.14 -6.05 -0.29
CA VAL A 53 6.89 -6.62 -0.81
C VAL A 53 6.93 -6.61 -2.35
N HIS A 54 6.51 -7.72 -2.95
CA HIS A 54 6.43 -7.94 -4.39
C HIS A 54 5.03 -8.41 -4.77
N VAL A 55 4.58 -8.11 -5.99
CA VAL A 55 3.37 -8.75 -6.54
C VAL A 55 3.66 -10.24 -6.76
N ALA A 56 2.77 -11.12 -6.31
CA ALA A 56 3.04 -12.56 -6.33
C ALA A 56 3.20 -13.12 -7.74
N GLU A 57 2.44 -12.62 -8.71
CA GLU A 57 2.48 -13.05 -10.11
C GLU A 57 3.85 -12.84 -10.78
N THR A 58 4.59 -11.80 -10.37
CA THR A 58 5.82 -11.38 -11.05
C THR A 58 7.10 -11.65 -10.25
N TYR A 59 6.97 -12.09 -8.99
CA TYR A 59 8.09 -12.52 -8.17
C TYR A 59 8.68 -13.86 -8.70
N PRO A 60 10.01 -14.05 -8.71
CA PRO A 60 11.09 -13.17 -8.24
C PRO A 60 11.67 -12.24 -9.32
N ASN A 61 11.07 -12.19 -10.51
CA ASN A 61 11.69 -11.60 -11.70
C ASN A 61 11.50 -10.07 -11.82
N THR A 62 10.72 -9.45 -10.92
CA THR A 62 10.52 -8.00 -10.89
C THR A 62 11.04 -7.36 -9.60
N PRO A 63 11.46 -6.08 -9.67
CA PRO A 63 11.79 -5.29 -8.48
C PRO A 63 10.66 -5.29 -7.44
N PRO A 64 10.97 -5.08 -6.16
CA PRO A 64 9.96 -4.92 -5.14
C PRO A 64 9.10 -3.69 -5.39
N LEU A 65 7.81 -3.80 -5.08
CA LEU A 65 6.88 -2.67 -5.09
C LEU A 65 7.25 -1.66 -4.01
N ALA A 66 7.61 -2.17 -2.84
CA ALA A 66 8.05 -1.38 -1.71
C ALA A 66 9.15 -2.11 -0.95
N ARG A 67 10.12 -1.34 -0.44
CA ARG A 67 11.25 -1.81 0.34
C ARG A 67 11.40 -0.90 1.56
N LYS A 68 11.60 -1.48 2.74
CA LYS A 68 11.73 -0.74 4.00
C LYS A 68 13.00 -1.17 4.74
N TYR A 69 13.71 -0.21 5.32
CA TYR A 69 14.93 -0.45 6.09
C TYR A 69 14.56 -0.91 7.49
N VAL A 70 15.05 -2.08 7.88
CA VAL A 70 14.63 -2.78 9.11
C VAL A 70 14.94 -1.95 10.35
N ALA A 71 16.05 -1.21 10.36
CA ALA A 71 16.44 -0.41 11.53
C ALA A 71 15.59 0.85 11.73
N ASP A 72 14.75 1.24 10.77
CA ASP A 72 13.78 2.33 10.96
C ASP A 72 12.63 1.92 11.90
N PHE A 73 12.51 0.62 12.19
CA PHE A 73 11.46 0.09 13.06
C PHE A 73 12.02 -0.23 14.45
N ALA A 74 11.25 0.09 15.48
CA ALA A 74 11.55 -0.35 16.83
C ALA A 74 11.54 -1.88 16.86
N THR A 75 12.72 -2.47 17.08
CA THR A 75 12.83 -3.89 17.39
C THR A 75 12.31 -4.10 18.81
N GLN A 76 11.39 -5.05 18.97
CA GLN A 76 10.86 -5.37 20.29
C GLN A 76 11.86 -6.15 21.13
N ILE A 77 11.58 -6.25 22.43
CA ILE A 77 12.45 -6.93 23.40
C ILE A 77 12.69 -8.40 23.03
N ASP A 78 11.73 -9.02 22.31
CA ASP A 78 11.80 -10.40 21.80
C ASP A 78 12.57 -10.53 20.48
N GLY A 79 13.14 -9.45 19.95
CA GLY A 79 13.84 -9.42 18.66
C GLY A 79 12.92 -9.29 17.45
N THR A 80 11.60 -9.16 17.67
CA THR A 80 10.62 -9.05 16.59
C THR A 80 10.56 -7.64 16.04
N VAL A 81 10.51 -7.52 14.71
CA VAL A 81 10.28 -6.28 13.98
C VAL A 81 8.83 -6.26 13.48
N ARG A 82 8.16 -5.11 13.63
CA ARG A 82 6.83 -4.87 13.06
C ARG A 82 6.91 -3.81 11.98
N VAL A 83 6.40 -4.13 10.80
CA VAL A 83 6.36 -3.24 9.64
C VAL A 83 4.96 -3.25 9.03
N THR A 84 4.52 -2.10 8.54
CA THR A 84 3.28 -2.00 7.74
C THR A 84 3.63 -1.54 6.33
N PHE A 85 3.05 -2.14 5.31
CA PHE A 85 3.06 -1.64 3.94
C PHE A 85 1.66 -1.14 3.59
N ASP A 86 1.54 0.15 3.31
CA ASP A 86 0.27 0.85 3.11
C ASP A 86 0.02 1.11 1.62
N HIS A 87 -1.22 1.48 1.30
CA HIS A 87 -1.67 1.83 -0.07
C HIS A 87 -1.39 0.74 -1.11
N LEU A 88 -1.57 -0.53 -0.74
CA LEU A 88 -1.43 -1.66 -1.64
C LEU A 88 -2.77 -1.98 -2.31
N ASN A 89 -2.76 -2.28 -3.60
CA ASN A 89 -3.96 -2.78 -4.26
C ASN A 89 -4.36 -4.14 -3.64
N PRO A 90 -5.65 -4.46 -3.50
CA PRO A 90 -6.07 -5.77 -3.01
C PRO A 90 -5.54 -6.89 -3.90
N GLY A 91 -5.05 -7.97 -3.31
CA GLY A 91 -4.45 -9.08 -4.06
C GLY A 91 -3.40 -9.86 -3.26
N ASP A 92 -2.70 -10.74 -3.99
CA ASP A 92 -1.67 -11.61 -3.44
C ASP A 92 -0.27 -11.04 -3.67
N TYR A 93 0.54 -11.08 -2.61
CA TYR A 93 1.88 -10.52 -2.58
C TYR A 93 2.87 -11.50 -1.95
N ILE A 94 4.14 -11.30 -2.25
CA ILE A 94 5.26 -11.98 -1.58
C ILE A 94 6.00 -10.96 -0.72
N PHE A 95 6.02 -11.21 0.58
CA PHE A 95 6.89 -10.55 1.53
C PHE A 95 8.24 -11.26 1.59
N THR A 96 9.34 -10.52 1.61
CA THR A 96 10.69 -11.07 1.75
C THR A 96 11.48 -10.36 2.84
N TYR A 97 12.28 -11.13 3.57
CA TYR A 97 13.28 -10.63 4.52
C TYR A 97 14.43 -11.63 4.66
N TYR A 98 15.54 -11.22 5.26
CA TYR A 98 16.66 -12.11 5.53
C TYR A 98 16.53 -12.83 6.89
N LYS A 99 16.66 -14.15 6.87
CA LYS A 99 16.78 -15.01 8.06
C LYS A 99 17.91 -16.00 7.82
N ASN A 100 18.82 -16.16 8.78
CA ASN A 100 19.96 -17.08 8.68
C ASN A 100 20.76 -16.94 7.36
N ARG A 101 20.99 -15.68 6.92
CA ARG A 101 21.70 -15.33 5.67
C ARG A 101 21.01 -15.78 4.38
N GLN A 102 19.73 -16.13 4.43
CA GLN A 102 18.91 -16.47 3.27
C GLN A 102 17.74 -15.50 3.15
N LEU A 103 17.37 -15.16 1.91
CA LEU A 103 16.14 -14.42 1.62
C LEU A 103 14.95 -15.38 1.72
N VAL A 104 14.00 -15.09 2.61
CA VAL A 104 12.85 -15.95 2.90
C VAL A 104 11.58 -15.32 2.33
N PRO A 105 10.91 -15.96 1.35
CA PRO A 105 9.63 -15.50 0.82
C PRO A 105 8.45 -16.02 1.65
N HIS A 106 7.44 -15.16 1.83
CA HIS A 106 6.16 -15.49 2.46
C HIS A 106 5.00 -14.91 1.66
N SER A 107 3.98 -15.73 1.39
CA SER A 107 2.74 -15.24 0.78
C SER A 107 1.92 -14.44 1.79
N VAL A 108 1.49 -13.25 1.39
CA VAL A 108 0.59 -12.38 2.16
C VAL A 108 -0.54 -11.88 1.27
N GLN A 109 -1.71 -11.68 1.86
CA GLN A 109 -2.91 -11.24 1.15
C GLN A 109 -3.33 -9.85 1.66
N VAL A 110 -3.59 -8.94 0.73
CA VAL A 110 -4.09 -7.59 1.01
C VAL A 110 -5.58 -7.54 0.71
N ALA A 111 -6.36 -7.10 1.69
CA ALA A 111 -7.79 -6.83 1.54
C ALA A 111 -8.04 -5.33 1.34
N SER A 112 -9.06 -4.99 0.54
CA SER A 112 -9.49 -3.60 0.33
C SER A 112 -9.86 -2.93 1.66
N GLN A 113 -9.37 -1.71 1.87
CA GLN A 113 -9.72 -0.81 2.98
C GLN A 113 -9.45 -1.40 4.38
N LYS A 114 -8.57 -2.39 4.48
CA LYS A 114 -8.23 -3.05 5.74
C LYS A 114 -6.74 -3.32 5.82
N THR A 115 -6.24 -3.34 7.06
CA THR A 115 -4.89 -3.85 7.36
C THR A 115 -4.99 -5.33 7.67
N THR A 116 -4.43 -6.19 6.81
CA THR A 116 -4.26 -7.62 7.10
C THR A 116 -2.98 -7.82 7.92
N THR A 117 -3.01 -8.67 8.96
CA THR A 117 -1.84 -8.89 9.83
C THR A 117 -1.26 -10.30 9.68
N PHE A 118 0.06 -10.41 9.59
CA PHE A 118 0.80 -11.67 9.50
C PHE A 118 1.96 -11.73 10.52
N THR A 119 2.38 -12.94 10.91
CA THR A 119 3.51 -13.18 11.82
C THR A 119 4.33 -14.37 11.35
N PHE A 120 5.66 -14.22 11.30
CA PHE A 120 6.62 -15.17 10.72
C PHE A 120 7.89 -15.37 11.56
#